data_AF-A0A157S514-F1
#
_entry.id   AF-A0A157S514-F1
#
_cell.length_a   1.000
_cell.length_b   1.000
_cell.length_c   1.000
_cell.angle_alpha   90.00
_cell.angle_beta   90.00
_cell.angle_gamma   90.00
#
_symmetry.space_group_name_H-M   'P 1'
#
loop_
_entity.id
_entity.type
_entity.pdbx_description
1 polymer ?
#
loop_
_entity_poly.entity_id
_entity_poly.type
_entity_poly.pdbx_seq_one_letter_code
_entity_poly.pdbx_strand_id
1 'polypeptide(L)'
;MAKSGKTAPRFRFAPETQFEIERVKTAPEPLESYDDREGYDPAFIDPDRPVGLPVLGKALQRDAVTHTWRGARTHLLPYTHFSTAVSKSRRLPIFSACNIDGANLRPVPRSNVWKYDPRIPEKYQILREAYGAEQKGYFSRGHMTRRQDPNWGSKKVATLADADTFHATNAAPQVQFFNGGLWGRIEDYILENADTDNMRVSVFTGPVFAQDDPVVHGVRIPVRFWKVVAFVHDETGQLAASGYLASQAKAISDLRPAFVFGDIEHQQRPLAAIEELAGLSFPDLAGRDVLAGAGVDFAAALRDVRDIMLA
;
A
#
# COMPACT_ATOMS: atom_id res chain seq x y z
N MET A 1 50.12 -28.54 18.33
CA MET A 1 50.07 -27.07 18.12
C MET A 1 49.22 -26.78 16.90
N ALA A 2 48.40 -25.73 16.98
CA ALA A 2 47.24 -25.49 16.13
C ALA A 2 47.48 -24.44 15.02
N LYS A 3 46.64 -24.52 13.96
CA LYS A 3 46.25 -23.48 12.98
C LYS A 3 47.34 -23.06 11.95
N SER A 4 47.05 -22.67 10.71
CA SER A 4 45.80 -22.16 10.13
C SER A 4 45.66 -22.50 8.63
N GLY A 5 44.51 -23.05 8.24
CA GLY A 5 44.03 -22.95 6.86
C GLY A 5 43.52 -21.52 6.62
N LYS A 6 44.03 -20.86 5.58
CA LYS A 6 43.46 -19.60 5.10
C LYS A 6 42.20 -19.92 4.29
N THR A 7 41.04 -19.85 4.92
CA THR A 7 39.75 -19.78 4.23
C THR A 7 39.63 -18.39 3.60
N ALA A 8 39.64 -18.34 2.26
CA ALA A 8 39.22 -17.14 1.54
C ALA A 8 37.73 -16.87 1.83
N PRO A 9 37.30 -15.62 2.06
CA PRO A 9 35.90 -15.33 2.27
C PRO A 9 35.10 -15.59 0.98
N ARG A 10 34.03 -16.37 1.13
CA ARG A 10 33.17 -16.88 0.05
C ARG A 10 32.06 -15.90 -0.35
N PHE A 11 32.28 -14.61 -0.16
CA PHE A 11 31.34 -13.56 -0.56
C PHE A 11 32.09 -12.52 -1.39
N ARG A 12 31.98 -12.65 -2.72
CA ARG A 12 32.16 -11.50 -3.61
C ARG A 12 30.93 -10.63 -3.40
N PHE A 13 31.07 -9.53 -2.68
CA PHE A 13 30.09 -8.47 -2.76
C PHE A 13 30.05 -8.03 -4.23
N ALA A 14 28.87 -8.10 -4.84
CA ALA A 14 28.62 -7.42 -6.10
C ALA A 14 29.06 -5.95 -5.93
N PRO A 15 29.63 -5.30 -6.96
CA PRO A 15 29.98 -3.90 -6.86
C PRO A 15 28.75 -3.12 -6.41
N GLU A 16 28.94 -2.21 -5.46
CA GLU A 16 27.91 -1.33 -4.94
C GLU A 16 27.13 -0.73 -6.12
N THR A 17 25.93 -1.26 -6.37
CA THR A 17 24.99 -0.55 -7.23
C THR A 17 24.67 0.73 -6.49
N GLN A 18 25.23 1.84 -6.97
CA GLN A 18 24.66 3.16 -6.74
C GLN A 18 23.17 3.03 -7.09
N PHE A 19 22.31 2.87 -6.08
CA PHE A 19 20.89 3.12 -6.24
C PHE A 19 20.74 4.62 -6.39
N GLU A 20 21.12 5.12 -7.56
CA GLU A 20 20.83 6.47 -7.95
C GLU A 20 19.32 6.64 -8.02
N ILE A 21 18.89 7.87 -7.80
CA ILE A 21 17.52 8.37 -7.98
C ILE A 21 17.16 8.37 -9.50
N GLU A 22 17.76 7.47 -10.29
CA GLU A 22 17.90 7.54 -11.75
C GLU A 22 16.60 7.28 -12.52
N ARG A 23 15.58 6.67 -11.89
CA ARG A 23 14.30 6.38 -12.57
C ARG A 23 13.15 7.22 -12.06
N VAL A 24 13.38 8.51 -11.81
CA VAL A 24 12.30 9.49 -11.65
C VAL A 24 12.16 10.26 -12.95
N LYS A 25 10.99 10.15 -13.61
CA LYS A 25 10.65 10.99 -14.76
C LYS A 25 10.52 12.43 -14.29
N THR A 26 11.34 13.32 -14.85
CA THR A 26 11.40 14.73 -14.44
C THR A 26 10.22 15.55 -14.96
N ALA A 27 9.74 15.25 -16.17
CA ALA A 27 8.54 15.87 -16.73
C ALA A 27 7.31 14.98 -16.45
N PRO A 28 6.26 15.51 -15.79
CA PRO A 28 5.00 14.76 -15.63
C PRO A 28 4.33 14.55 -17.00
N GLU A 29 3.44 13.57 -17.07
CA GLU A 29 2.58 13.40 -18.24
C GLU A 29 1.61 14.59 -18.38
N PRO A 30 1.09 14.89 -19.57
CA PRO A 30 -0.01 15.83 -19.74
C PRO A 30 -1.27 15.39 -18.95
N LEU A 31 -2.09 16.34 -18.50
CA LEU A 31 -3.29 16.06 -17.69
C LEU A 31 -4.28 15.13 -18.42
N GLU A 32 -4.44 15.30 -19.73
CA GLU A 32 -5.30 14.50 -20.60
C GLU A 32 -4.88 13.01 -20.66
N SER A 33 -3.65 12.68 -20.26
CA SER A 33 -3.17 11.29 -20.21
C SER A 33 -3.86 10.44 -19.13
N TYR A 34 -4.66 11.09 -18.27
CA TYR A 34 -5.42 10.46 -17.19
C TYR A 34 -6.93 10.43 -17.46
N ASP A 35 -7.40 10.95 -18.61
CA ASP A 35 -8.82 11.05 -18.93
C ASP A 35 -9.51 9.69 -19.09
N ASP A 36 -8.76 8.62 -19.34
CA ASP A 36 -9.22 7.23 -19.45
C ASP A 36 -8.98 6.42 -18.16
N ARG A 37 -8.69 7.09 -17.04
CA ARG A 37 -8.56 6.46 -15.71
C ARG A 37 -9.89 6.52 -14.98
N GLU A 38 -10.58 5.40 -14.94
CA GLU A 38 -11.89 5.29 -14.26
C GLU A 38 -11.77 5.12 -12.74
N GLY A 39 -10.63 4.63 -12.26
CA GLY A 39 -10.38 4.49 -10.83
C GLY A 39 -10.80 3.14 -10.28
N TYR A 40 -11.14 3.15 -9.00
CA TYR A 40 -11.73 2.03 -8.28
C TYR A 40 -13.23 1.96 -8.58
N ASP A 41 -13.74 0.76 -8.85
CA ASP A 41 -15.14 0.46 -9.08
C ASP A 41 -15.78 -0.18 -7.83
N PRO A 42 -16.74 0.50 -7.17
CA PRO A 42 -17.47 -0.05 -6.04
C PRO A 42 -18.30 -1.30 -6.37
N ALA A 43 -18.77 -1.44 -7.60
CA ALA A 43 -19.60 -2.57 -8.03
C ALA A 43 -18.78 -3.78 -8.49
N PHE A 44 -17.45 -3.72 -8.36
CA PHE A 44 -16.53 -4.68 -8.96
C PHE A 44 -16.72 -6.12 -8.48
N ILE A 45 -16.82 -6.32 -7.17
CA ILE A 45 -16.99 -7.65 -6.56
C ILE A 45 -18.39 -8.19 -6.85
N ASP A 46 -19.40 -7.40 -6.48
CA ASP A 46 -20.81 -7.74 -6.62
C ASP A 46 -21.61 -6.45 -6.89
N PRO A 47 -22.20 -6.28 -8.08
CA PRO A 47 -22.99 -5.09 -8.41
C PRO A 47 -24.21 -4.86 -7.52
N ASP A 48 -24.78 -5.91 -6.94
CA ASP A 48 -25.94 -5.82 -6.05
C ASP A 48 -25.53 -5.44 -4.61
N ARG A 49 -24.25 -5.61 -4.28
CA ARG A 49 -23.68 -5.33 -2.95
C ARG A 49 -22.37 -4.54 -3.11
N PRO A 50 -22.43 -3.28 -3.60
CA PRO A 50 -21.23 -2.50 -3.87
C PRO A 50 -20.43 -2.22 -2.60
N VAL A 51 -19.11 -2.19 -2.75
CA VAL A 51 -18.16 -1.82 -1.70
C VAL A 51 -17.59 -0.45 -2.03
N GLY A 52 -18.10 0.59 -1.39
CA GLY A 52 -17.67 1.96 -1.58
C GLY A 52 -16.22 2.23 -1.17
N LEU A 53 -15.73 3.40 -1.59
CA LEU A 53 -14.45 3.92 -1.12
C LEU A 53 -14.49 4.23 0.40
N PRO A 54 -13.34 4.22 1.08
CA PRO A 54 -13.28 4.61 2.48
C PRO A 54 -13.78 6.04 2.70
N VAL A 55 -14.60 6.25 3.73
CA VAL A 55 -15.09 7.57 4.10
C VAL A 55 -14.09 8.23 5.03
N LEU A 56 -13.49 9.33 4.58
CA LEU A 56 -12.52 10.09 5.39
C LEU A 56 -13.19 10.73 6.61
N GLY A 57 -12.58 10.59 7.79
CA GLY A 57 -12.96 11.36 8.97
C GLY A 57 -12.69 12.86 8.80
N LYS A 58 -13.31 13.71 9.63
CA LYS A 58 -13.24 15.18 9.51
C LYS A 58 -11.81 15.74 9.50
N ALA A 59 -10.88 15.12 10.22
CA ALA A 59 -9.48 15.53 10.22
C ALA A 59 -8.82 15.27 8.85
N LEU A 60 -8.99 14.07 8.30
CA LEU A 60 -8.49 13.70 6.98
C LEU A 60 -9.17 14.48 5.86
N GLN A 61 -10.48 14.74 5.92
CA GLN A 61 -11.18 15.56 4.94
C GLN A 61 -10.56 16.97 4.83
N ARG A 62 -10.18 17.57 5.97
CA ARG A 62 -9.50 18.88 6.00
C ARG A 62 -8.07 18.79 5.50
N ASP A 63 -7.39 17.68 5.72
CA ASP A 63 -5.99 17.48 5.32
C ASP A 63 -5.83 16.94 3.90
N ALA A 64 -6.87 16.37 3.29
CA ALA A 64 -6.80 15.84 1.94
C ALA A 64 -6.50 16.94 0.91
N VAL A 65 -5.64 16.61 -0.05
CA VAL A 65 -5.42 17.43 -1.24
C VAL A 65 -6.69 17.36 -2.08
N THR A 66 -7.22 18.53 -2.46
CA THR A 66 -8.37 18.62 -3.36
C THR A 66 -7.97 19.30 -4.66
N HIS A 67 -8.50 18.83 -5.78
CA HIS A 67 -8.33 19.43 -7.09
C HIS A 67 -9.66 19.40 -7.87
N THR A 68 -9.68 20.06 -9.03
CA THR A 68 -10.80 19.94 -9.97
C THR A 68 -10.49 18.82 -10.96
N TRP A 69 -11.44 17.92 -11.16
CA TRP A 69 -11.35 16.83 -12.12
C TRP A 69 -12.70 16.61 -12.78
N ARG A 70 -12.73 16.51 -14.12
CA ARG A 70 -13.97 16.36 -14.90
C ARG A 70 -15.09 17.34 -14.46
N GLY A 71 -14.72 18.59 -14.15
CA GLY A 71 -15.65 19.66 -13.74
C GLY A 71 -16.09 19.64 -12.27
N ALA A 72 -15.68 18.66 -11.47
CA ALA A 72 -16.04 18.55 -10.05
C ALA A 72 -14.82 18.72 -9.15
N ARG A 73 -15.03 19.30 -7.96
CA ARG A 73 -14.00 19.33 -6.91
C ARG A 73 -13.96 17.96 -6.22
N THR A 74 -12.79 17.33 -6.19
CA THR A 74 -12.60 16.01 -5.59
C THR A 74 -11.26 15.94 -4.84
N HIS A 75 -11.11 14.93 -3.99
CA HIS A 75 -9.84 14.53 -3.37
C HIS A 75 -9.29 13.21 -3.92
N LEU A 76 -10.02 12.58 -4.84
CA LEU A 76 -9.70 11.28 -5.41
C LEU A 76 -8.88 11.45 -6.69
N LEU A 77 -7.83 10.65 -6.79
CA LEU A 77 -7.03 10.47 -7.99
C LEU A 77 -7.31 9.08 -8.57
N PRO A 78 -8.19 8.97 -9.58
CA PRO A 78 -8.43 7.71 -10.26
C PRO A 78 -7.23 7.31 -11.11
N TYR A 79 -6.88 6.03 -11.08
CA TYR A 79 -5.92 5.35 -11.94
C TYR A 79 -6.59 4.14 -12.61
N THR A 80 -5.85 3.34 -13.37
CA THR A 80 -6.41 2.13 -13.97
C THR A 80 -6.62 1.09 -12.86
N HIS A 81 -7.89 0.81 -12.54
CA HIS A 81 -8.35 -0.17 -11.54
C HIS A 81 -8.10 0.15 -10.07
N PHE A 82 -7.59 1.35 -9.76
CA PHE A 82 -7.42 1.79 -8.38
C PHE A 82 -7.58 3.31 -8.24
N SER A 83 -7.81 3.78 -7.02
CA SER A 83 -7.90 5.21 -6.68
C SER A 83 -7.13 5.52 -5.42
N THR A 84 -6.55 6.72 -5.36
CA THR A 84 -5.81 7.20 -4.18
C THR A 84 -6.36 8.53 -3.68
N ALA A 85 -6.11 8.85 -2.42
CA ALA A 85 -6.27 10.19 -1.85
C ALA A 85 -4.97 10.57 -1.13
N VAL A 86 -4.55 11.84 -1.19
CA VAL A 86 -3.24 12.29 -0.67
C VAL A 86 -3.42 13.30 0.45
N SER A 87 -2.61 13.20 1.50
CA SER A 87 -2.56 14.15 2.62
C SER A 87 -1.68 15.35 2.27
N LYS A 88 -2.16 16.57 2.54
CA LYS A 88 -1.38 17.82 2.39
C LYS A 88 -0.25 17.87 3.40
N SER A 89 -0.53 17.59 4.68
CA SER A 89 0.44 17.71 5.77
C SER A 89 1.53 16.63 5.73
N ARG A 90 1.19 15.42 5.29
CA ARG A 90 2.10 14.28 5.21
C ARG A 90 2.76 14.15 3.84
N ARG A 91 2.12 14.66 2.77
CA ARG A 91 2.56 14.52 1.37
C ARG A 91 2.63 13.04 0.92
N LEU A 92 1.78 12.21 1.53
CA LEU A 92 1.71 10.75 1.36
C LEU A 92 0.25 10.33 1.10
N PRO A 93 0.00 9.16 0.48
CA PRO A 93 -1.35 8.61 0.37
C PRO A 93 -2.00 8.47 1.75
N ILE A 94 -3.24 8.94 1.87
CA ILE A 94 -4.15 8.62 2.98
C ILE A 94 -4.61 7.18 2.84
N PHE A 95 -5.06 6.81 1.64
CA PHE A 95 -5.38 5.44 1.27
C PHE A 95 -5.13 5.22 -0.23
N SER A 96 -5.03 3.96 -0.60
CA SER A 96 -5.27 3.45 -1.95
C SER A 96 -6.33 2.35 -1.91
N ALA A 97 -7.21 2.31 -2.92
CA ALA A 97 -8.26 1.32 -3.09
C ALA A 97 -8.13 0.67 -4.47
N CYS A 98 -7.92 -0.64 -4.56
CA CYS A 98 -7.62 -1.37 -5.79
C CYS A 98 -8.61 -2.51 -6.00
N ASN A 99 -9.07 -2.68 -7.23
CA ASN A 99 -9.80 -3.86 -7.67
C ASN A 99 -8.83 -4.87 -8.31
N ILE A 100 -8.98 -6.16 -7.98
CA ILE A 100 -8.17 -7.26 -8.47
C ILE A 100 -9.08 -8.28 -9.13
N ASP A 101 -8.93 -8.48 -10.43
CA ASP A 101 -9.58 -9.56 -11.18
C ASP A 101 -8.61 -10.73 -11.32
N GLY A 102 -8.69 -11.68 -10.37
CA GLY A 102 -7.81 -12.85 -10.34
C GLY A 102 -7.82 -13.64 -11.64
N ALA A 103 -9.02 -13.83 -12.21
CA ALA A 103 -9.21 -14.59 -13.46
C ALA A 103 -8.56 -13.96 -14.69
N ASN A 104 -8.25 -12.65 -14.64
CA ASN A 104 -7.76 -11.89 -15.78
C ASN A 104 -6.39 -11.26 -15.55
N LEU A 105 -5.66 -11.69 -14.52
CA LEU A 105 -4.31 -11.23 -14.23
C LEU A 105 -3.35 -11.45 -15.40
N ARG A 106 -2.40 -10.53 -15.55
CA ARG A 106 -1.37 -10.57 -16.58
C ARG A 106 0.02 -10.27 -16.03
N PRO A 107 1.04 -11.03 -16.45
CA PRO A 107 2.41 -10.67 -16.16
C PRO A 107 2.81 -9.43 -16.96
N VAL A 108 3.26 -8.39 -16.26
CA VAL A 108 3.81 -7.16 -16.85
C VAL A 108 5.27 -7.00 -16.41
N PRO A 109 6.22 -6.75 -17.32
CA PRO A 109 7.60 -6.44 -16.96
C PRO A 109 7.70 -5.14 -16.15
N ARG A 110 8.52 -5.14 -15.11
CA ARG A 110 8.66 -4.01 -14.20
C ARG A 110 9.41 -2.84 -14.84
N SER A 111 8.80 -1.65 -14.90
CA SER A 111 9.44 -0.44 -15.44
C SER A 111 10.41 0.24 -14.46
N ASN A 112 10.02 0.33 -13.18
CA ASN A 112 10.67 1.13 -12.14
C ASN A 112 10.74 2.64 -12.43
N VAL A 113 9.88 3.18 -13.30
CA VAL A 113 9.88 4.61 -13.65
C VAL A 113 8.87 5.36 -12.79
N TRP A 114 9.36 5.99 -11.73
CA TRP A 114 8.58 6.81 -10.81
C TRP A 114 8.27 8.19 -11.38
N LYS A 115 7.09 8.72 -11.07
CA LYS A 115 6.63 10.01 -11.61
C LYS A 115 5.70 10.74 -10.66
N TYR A 116 5.67 12.07 -10.77
CA TYR A 116 4.67 12.88 -10.13
C TYR A 116 3.35 12.82 -10.90
N ASP A 117 2.24 12.95 -10.18
CA ASP A 117 0.93 13.14 -10.78
C ASP A 117 0.67 14.64 -11.02
N PRO A 118 0.44 15.08 -12.28
CA PRO A 118 0.22 16.49 -12.60
C PRO A 118 -1.11 17.05 -12.08
N ARG A 119 -2.07 16.20 -11.68
CA ARG A 119 -3.41 16.63 -11.22
C ARG A 119 -3.36 17.31 -9.85
N ILE A 120 -2.31 17.09 -9.07
CA ILE A 120 -2.07 17.78 -7.80
C ILE A 120 -0.69 18.44 -7.75
N PRO A 121 -0.52 19.54 -6.98
CA PRO A 121 0.78 20.20 -6.86
C PRO A 121 1.91 19.28 -6.34
N GLU A 122 3.10 19.39 -6.93
CA GLU A 122 4.29 18.59 -6.58
C GLU A 122 4.67 18.72 -5.08
N LYS A 123 4.41 19.88 -4.46
CA LYS A 123 4.67 20.09 -3.02
C LYS A 123 3.91 19.12 -2.10
N TYR A 124 2.87 18.44 -2.59
CA TYR A 124 2.12 17.43 -1.84
C TYR A 124 2.54 15.99 -2.18
N GLN A 125 3.63 15.82 -2.93
CA GLN A 125 4.14 14.53 -3.37
C GLN A 125 5.62 14.41 -3.00
N ILE A 126 6.11 13.20 -2.76
CA ILE A 126 7.51 12.95 -2.41
C ILE A 126 8.06 11.92 -3.38
N LEU A 127 9.18 12.24 -4.05
CA LEU A 127 9.94 11.27 -4.83
C LEU A 127 11.44 11.25 -4.51
N ARG A 128 11.96 12.19 -3.70
CA ARG A 128 13.41 12.30 -3.48
C ARG A 128 13.80 12.31 -2.01
N GLU A 129 13.13 13.11 -1.20
CA GLU A 129 13.60 13.54 0.12
C GLU A 129 13.88 12.40 1.08
N ALA A 130 13.02 11.38 1.12
CA ALA A 130 13.16 10.22 2.01
C ALA A 130 13.58 8.93 1.28
N TYR A 131 13.86 8.99 -0.02
CA TYR A 131 14.05 7.78 -0.84
C TYR A 131 15.47 7.65 -1.39
N GLY A 132 16.02 6.44 -1.33
CA GLY A 132 17.41 6.19 -1.72
C GLY A 132 17.96 4.90 -1.13
N ALA A 133 19.28 4.88 -0.94
CA ALA A 133 19.99 3.69 -0.51
C ALA A 133 19.81 3.44 1.01
N GLU A 134 19.37 2.23 1.38
CA GLU A 134 19.05 1.84 2.76
C GLU A 134 20.27 1.93 3.69
N GLN A 135 21.47 1.60 3.23
CA GLN A 135 22.70 1.75 4.00
C GLN A 135 23.02 3.21 4.39
N LYS A 136 22.42 4.19 3.70
CA LYS A 136 22.49 5.62 4.04
C LYS A 136 21.29 6.06 4.91
N GLY A 137 20.42 5.12 5.24
CA GLY A 137 19.15 5.22 5.94
C GLY A 137 18.08 6.05 5.25
N TYR A 138 18.02 5.90 3.93
CA TYR A 138 16.84 6.23 3.15
C TYR A 138 15.91 5.03 3.05
N PHE A 139 14.67 5.30 2.62
CA PHE A 139 13.63 4.30 2.45
C PHE A 139 13.46 3.91 0.98
N SER A 140 12.73 2.82 0.76
CA SER A 140 12.16 2.52 -0.55
C SER A 140 10.82 3.21 -0.74
N ARG A 141 10.48 3.45 -2.01
CA ARG A 141 9.13 3.86 -2.44
C ARG A 141 8.22 2.64 -2.35
N GLY A 142 7.68 2.42 -1.16
CA GLY A 142 6.74 1.36 -0.84
C GLY A 142 5.39 1.60 -1.51
N HIS A 143 4.95 0.66 -2.33
CA HIS A 143 3.68 0.80 -3.05
C HIS A 143 2.51 0.62 -2.09
N MET A 144 1.49 1.47 -2.20
CA MET A 144 0.21 1.25 -1.51
C MET A 144 -0.61 0.23 -2.29
N THR A 145 -1.12 0.56 -3.47
CA THR A 145 -1.54 -0.46 -4.44
C THR A 145 -0.29 -1.18 -4.93
N ARG A 146 -0.16 -2.46 -4.59
CA ARG A 146 0.94 -3.30 -5.05
C ARG A 146 0.92 -3.38 -6.57
N ARG A 147 2.11 -3.37 -7.17
CA ARG A 147 2.31 -3.29 -8.62
C ARG A 147 1.48 -4.29 -9.44
N GLN A 148 1.31 -5.51 -8.95
CA GLN A 148 0.67 -6.60 -9.71
C GLN A 148 -0.85 -6.62 -9.57
N ASP A 149 -1.39 -6.09 -8.48
CA ASP A 149 -2.81 -6.11 -8.13
C ASP A 149 -3.72 -5.56 -9.26
N PRO A 150 -3.41 -4.41 -9.89
CA PRO A 150 -4.26 -3.87 -10.95
C PRO A 150 -3.89 -4.41 -12.34
N ASN A 151 -2.99 -5.38 -12.47
CA ASN A 151 -2.52 -5.82 -13.78
C ASN A 151 -3.43 -6.86 -14.41
N TRP A 152 -4.68 -6.51 -14.69
CA TRP A 152 -5.66 -7.41 -15.31
C TRP A 152 -6.36 -6.79 -16.53
N GLY A 153 -7.03 -7.64 -17.32
CA GLY A 153 -7.77 -7.25 -18.52
C GLY A 153 -6.94 -7.42 -19.80
N SER A 154 -6.91 -6.43 -20.71
CA SER A 154 -6.08 -6.51 -21.93
C SER A 154 -4.61 -6.19 -21.63
N LYS A 155 -3.66 -6.62 -22.48
CA LYS A 155 -2.23 -6.30 -22.32
C LYS A 155 -1.97 -4.79 -22.20
N LYS A 156 -2.70 -3.99 -23.00
CA LYS A 156 -2.59 -2.52 -22.97
C LYS A 156 -3.04 -1.97 -21.62
N VAL A 157 -4.19 -2.42 -21.13
CA VAL A 157 -4.76 -1.99 -19.83
C VAL A 157 -3.86 -2.41 -18.68
N ALA A 158 -3.41 -3.67 -18.64
CA ALA A 158 -2.52 -4.15 -17.58
C ALA A 158 -1.16 -3.42 -17.57
N THR A 159 -0.60 -3.10 -18.75
CA THR A 159 0.66 -2.31 -18.82
C THR A 159 0.46 -0.88 -18.32
N LEU A 160 -0.72 -0.30 -18.55
CA LEU A 160 -1.09 1.03 -18.10
C LEU A 160 -1.30 1.08 -16.59
N ALA A 161 -2.01 0.09 -16.04
CA ALA A 161 -2.18 -0.12 -14.61
C ALA A 161 -0.84 -0.27 -13.89
N ASP A 162 0.07 -1.10 -14.41
CA ASP A 162 1.43 -1.23 -13.86
C ASP A 162 2.13 0.13 -13.79
N ALA A 163 2.12 0.88 -14.90
CA ALA A 163 2.75 2.19 -14.99
C ALA A 163 2.10 3.23 -14.06
N ASP A 164 0.80 3.10 -13.77
CA ASP A 164 0.09 3.95 -12.81
C ASP A 164 0.54 3.68 -11.38
N THR A 165 0.93 2.46 -11.02
CA THR A 165 1.38 2.14 -9.65
C THR A 165 2.67 2.86 -9.24
N PHE A 166 3.43 3.38 -10.20
CA PHE A 166 4.67 4.14 -10.01
C PHE A 166 4.47 5.67 -9.83
N HIS A 167 3.26 6.12 -9.53
CA HIS A 167 3.05 7.52 -9.13
C HIS A 167 3.44 7.74 -7.66
N ALA A 168 4.00 8.92 -7.37
CA ALA A 168 4.35 9.34 -6.01
C ALA A 168 3.17 9.30 -5.03
N THR A 169 1.96 9.53 -5.55
CA THR A 169 0.67 9.49 -4.86
C THR A 169 0.27 8.09 -4.39
N ASN A 170 0.90 7.03 -4.92
CA ASN A 170 0.71 5.64 -4.53
C ASN A 170 1.89 5.11 -3.69
N ALA A 171 2.76 5.98 -3.17
CA ALA A 171 3.97 5.56 -2.46
C ALA A 171 4.12 6.17 -1.07
N ALA A 172 4.60 5.35 -0.14
CA ALA A 172 5.06 5.77 1.18
C ALA A 172 6.45 5.21 1.53
N PRO A 173 7.23 5.89 2.40
CA PRO A 173 8.52 5.39 2.86
C PRO A 173 8.38 4.08 3.63
N GLN A 174 8.95 3.01 3.06
CA GLN A 174 9.01 1.70 3.69
C GLN A 174 10.45 1.16 3.65
N VAL A 175 10.92 0.56 4.75
CA VAL A 175 12.22 -0.14 4.80
C VAL A 175 12.19 -1.33 3.82
N GLN A 176 13.28 -1.61 3.09
CA GLN A 176 13.23 -2.55 1.95
C GLN A 176 12.74 -3.95 2.37
N PHE A 177 13.21 -4.44 3.51
CA PHE A 177 12.84 -5.77 4.01
C PHE A 177 11.38 -5.84 4.51
N PHE A 178 10.76 -4.72 4.89
CA PHE A 178 9.34 -4.66 5.24
C PHE A 178 8.46 -5.05 4.04
N ASN A 179 8.83 -4.61 2.83
CA ASN A 179 8.08 -4.84 1.59
C ASN A 179 8.18 -6.28 1.07
N GLY A 180 9.23 -7.02 1.47
CA GLY A 180 9.41 -8.44 1.14
C GLY A 180 9.12 -9.40 2.31
N GLY A 181 8.74 -8.86 3.47
CA GLY A 181 8.48 -9.62 4.69
C GLY A 181 7.06 -10.19 4.75
N LEU A 182 6.51 -10.34 5.95
CA LEU A 182 5.13 -10.84 6.13
C LEU A 182 4.08 -9.96 5.45
N TRP A 183 4.32 -8.65 5.35
CA TRP A 183 3.44 -7.75 4.60
C TRP A 183 3.33 -8.14 3.12
N GLY A 184 4.48 -8.43 2.50
CA GLY A 184 4.53 -8.98 1.14
C GLY A 184 3.91 -10.39 1.06
N ARG A 185 4.09 -11.24 2.08
CA ARG A 185 3.44 -12.57 2.10
C ARG A 185 1.92 -12.50 2.24
N ILE A 186 1.38 -11.54 2.98
CA ILE A 186 -0.07 -11.29 3.04
C ILE A 186 -0.55 -10.85 1.65
N GLU A 187 0.20 -9.98 0.97
CA GLU A 187 -0.09 -9.58 -0.42
C GLU A 187 -0.03 -10.75 -1.40
N ASP A 188 0.98 -11.62 -1.29
CA ASP A 188 1.11 -12.83 -2.10
C ASP A 188 -0.04 -13.77 -1.84
N TYR A 189 -0.36 -14.04 -0.57
CA TYR A 189 -1.48 -14.89 -0.20
C TYR A 189 -2.80 -14.36 -0.77
N ILE A 190 -3.11 -13.07 -0.62
CA ILE A 190 -4.34 -12.49 -1.20
C ILE A 190 -4.35 -12.68 -2.73
N LEU A 191 -3.24 -12.40 -3.40
CA LEU A 191 -3.16 -12.50 -4.86
C LEU A 191 -3.21 -13.95 -5.36
N GLU A 192 -2.51 -14.87 -4.70
CA GLU A 192 -2.46 -16.29 -5.05
C GLU A 192 -3.82 -16.98 -4.84
N ASN A 193 -4.53 -16.67 -3.75
CA ASN A 193 -5.89 -17.20 -3.57
C ASN A 193 -6.85 -16.55 -4.59
N ALA A 194 -6.74 -15.24 -4.83
CA ALA A 194 -7.56 -14.60 -5.86
C ALA A 194 -7.32 -15.18 -7.27
N ASP A 195 -6.07 -15.46 -7.65
CA ASP A 195 -5.73 -16.07 -8.95
C ASP A 195 -6.20 -17.54 -9.02
N THR A 196 -5.88 -18.34 -7.99
CA THR A 196 -6.23 -19.77 -7.93
C THR A 196 -7.74 -19.98 -7.99
N ASP A 197 -8.49 -19.17 -7.24
CA ASP A 197 -9.94 -19.28 -7.12
C ASP A 197 -10.69 -18.33 -8.08
N ASN A 198 -9.96 -17.63 -8.96
CA ASN A 198 -10.51 -16.68 -9.94
C ASN A 198 -11.40 -15.59 -9.31
N MET A 199 -11.07 -15.17 -8.09
CA MET A 199 -11.88 -14.25 -7.30
C MET A 199 -11.75 -12.81 -7.78
N ARG A 200 -12.82 -12.05 -7.55
CA ARG A 200 -12.78 -10.59 -7.56
C ARG A 200 -12.59 -10.08 -6.14
N VAL A 201 -11.53 -9.30 -5.94
CA VAL A 201 -11.14 -8.79 -4.62
C VAL A 201 -11.00 -7.27 -4.68
N SER A 202 -11.38 -6.59 -3.61
CA SER A 202 -11.07 -5.17 -3.39
C SER A 202 -10.13 -5.01 -2.21
N VAL A 203 -8.98 -4.36 -2.45
CA VAL A 203 -7.95 -4.13 -1.44
C VAL A 203 -7.86 -2.64 -1.14
N PHE A 204 -7.97 -2.29 0.14
CA PHE A 204 -7.77 -0.96 0.67
C PHE A 204 -6.53 -0.96 1.54
N THR A 205 -5.71 0.08 1.45
CA THR A 205 -4.44 0.12 2.20
C THR A 205 -3.97 1.54 2.38
N GLY A 206 -3.23 1.78 3.46
CA GLY A 206 -2.66 3.10 3.74
C GLY A 206 -1.74 3.10 4.94
N PRO A 207 -0.99 4.19 5.14
CA PRO A 207 -0.25 4.43 6.37
C PRO A 207 -1.20 4.80 7.53
N VAL A 208 -0.74 4.56 8.75
CA VAL A 208 -1.27 5.22 9.95
C VAL A 208 -0.47 6.51 10.14
N PHE A 209 -1.16 7.66 10.15
CA PHE A 209 -0.52 8.95 10.41
C PHE A 209 -0.49 9.25 11.91
N ALA A 210 0.50 8.69 12.60
CA ALA A 210 0.69 8.92 14.02
C ALA A 210 1.35 10.28 14.28
N GLN A 211 1.04 10.88 15.43
CA GLN A 211 1.63 12.18 15.81
C GLN A 211 3.11 12.06 16.17
N ASP A 212 3.52 10.89 16.65
CA ASP A 212 4.86 10.51 17.07
C ASP A 212 5.69 9.84 15.96
N ASP A 213 5.20 9.86 14.71
CA ASP A 213 5.96 9.38 13.55
C ASP A 213 7.31 10.12 13.45
N PRO A 214 8.43 9.39 13.31
CA PRO A 214 9.76 9.99 13.28
C PRO A 214 9.95 10.87 12.04
N VAL A 215 10.68 11.97 12.21
CA VAL A 215 11.10 12.81 11.09
C VAL A 215 12.45 12.33 10.59
N VAL A 216 12.51 11.90 9.33
CA VAL A 216 13.74 11.49 8.65
C VAL A 216 13.85 12.23 7.34
N HIS A 217 14.98 12.90 7.10
CA HIS A 217 15.21 13.73 5.92
C HIS A 217 14.09 14.76 5.64
N GLY A 218 13.51 15.33 6.69
CA GLY A 218 12.43 16.32 6.60
C GLY A 218 11.04 15.74 6.31
N VAL A 219 10.89 14.41 6.28
CA VAL A 219 9.62 13.71 6.06
C VAL A 219 9.21 12.97 7.33
N ARG A 220 7.93 13.09 7.74
CA ARG A 220 7.37 12.28 8.82
C ARG A 220 7.08 10.87 8.29
N ILE A 221 7.85 9.89 8.74
CA ILE A 221 7.82 8.51 8.25
C ILE A 221 6.74 7.73 9.02
N PRO A 222 5.69 7.21 8.34
CA PRO A 222 4.71 6.35 9.00
C PRO A 222 5.36 5.09 9.56
N VAL A 223 5.16 4.79 10.85
CA VAL A 223 5.68 3.56 11.46
C VAL A 223 4.79 2.35 11.17
N ARG A 224 3.49 2.58 10.96
CA ARG A 224 2.47 1.53 10.80
C ARG A 224 1.71 1.71 9.49
N PHE A 225 1.25 0.59 8.94
CA PHE A 225 0.43 0.51 7.73
C PHE A 225 -0.73 -0.43 7.98
N TRP A 226 -1.88 -0.13 7.39
CA TRP A 226 -3.08 -0.94 7.50
C TRP A 226 -3.51 -1.45 6.12
N LYS A 227 -4.24 -2.56 6.10
CA LYS A 227 -4.85 -3.12 4.90
C LYS A 227 -6.20 -3.73 5.25
N VAL A 228 -7.18 -3.55 4.38
CA VAL A 228 -8.48 -4.19 4.43
C VAL A 228 -8.72 -4.89 3.10
N VAL A 229 -9.17 -6.13 3.14
CA VAL A 229 -9.44 -6.95 1.96
C VAL A 229 -10.91 -7.33 1.98
N ALA A 230 -11.65 -6.98 0.94
CA ALA A 230 -13.03 -7.38 0.74
C ALA A 230 -13.14 -8.40 -0.40
N PHE A 231 -13.90 -9.47 -0.18
CA PHE A 231 -14.01 -10.61 -1.09
C PHE A 231 -15.32 -11.37 -0.83
N VAL A 232 -15.76 -12.20 -1.78
CA VAL A 232 -16.84 -13.17 -1.54
C VAL A 232 -16.24 -14.44 -0.97
N HIS A 233 -16.71 -14.87 0.20
CA HIS A 233 -16.23 -16.10 0.83
C HIS A 233 -16.77 -17.32 0.08
N ASP A 234 -15.88 -18.21 -0.37
CA ASP A 234 -16.24 -19.30 -1.29
C ASP A 234 -17.25 -20.29 -0.69
N GLU A 235 -17.13 -20.62 0.60
CA GLU A 235 -18.07 -21.56 1.23
C GLU A 235 -19.46 -20.97 1.51
N THR A 236 -19.54 -19.68 1.86
CA THR A 236 -20.81 -19.06 2.32
C THR A 236 -21.48 -18.22 1.23
N GLY A 237 -20.76 -17.84 0.16
CA GLY A 237 -21.22 -16.93 -0.87
C GLY A 237 -21.49 -15.50 -0.37
N GLN A 238 -21.08 -15.18 0.86
CA GLN A 238 -21.27 -13.87 1.46
C GLN A 238 -20.06 -12.98 1.22
N LEU A 239 -20.31 -11.70 0.96
CA LEU A 239 -19.26 -10.69 0.97
C LEU A 239 -18.73 -10.54 2.40
N ALA A 240 -17.43 -10.70 2.56
CA ALA A 240 -16.66 -10.64 3.80
C ALA A 240 -15.51 -9.64 3.68
N ALA A 241 -14.94 -9.24 4.82
CA ALA A 241 -13.78 -8.37 4.89
C ALA A 241 -12.81 -8.77 6.02
N SER A 242 -11.51 -8.60 5.81
CA SER A 242 -10.48 -8.83 6.82
C SER A 242 -9.50 -7.66 6.90
N GLY A 243 -9.11 -7.29 8.13
CA GLY A 243 -8.25 -6.15 8.44
C GLY A 243 -6.89 -6.54 9.01
N TYR A 244 -5.83 -5.85 8.58
CA TYR A 244 -4.45 -6.11 8.95
C TYR A 244 -3.73 -4.82 9.33
N LEU A 245 -2.84 -4.92 10.33
CA LEU A 245 -1.92 -3.87 10.76
C LEU A 245 -0.49 -4.40 10.69
N ALA A 246 0.41 -3.65 10.07
CA ALA A 246 1.81 -3.96 9.96
C ALA A 246 2.66 -2.81 10.49
N SER A 247 3.80 -3.15 11.10
CA SER A 247 4.72 -2.20 11.70
C SER A 247 6.11 -2.36 11.11
N GLN A 248 6.74 -1.25 10.74
CA GLN A 248 8.16 -1.19 10.39
C GLN A 248 9.01 -0.62 11.52
N ALA A 249 8.47 -0.50 12.74
CA ALA A 249 9.14 0.04 13.92
C ALA A 249 10.53 -0.56 14.16
N LYS A 250 10.61 -1.89 14.18
CA LYS A 250 11.87 -2.64 14.36
C LYS A 250 12.89 -2.29 13.27
N ALA A 251 12.44 -2.31 12.02
CA ALA A 251 13.30 -2.02 10.88
C ALA A 251 13.80 -0.56 10.88
N ILE A 252 12.98 0.39 11.32
CA ILE A 252 13.40 1.78 11.51
C ILE A 252 14.42 1.89 12.66
N SER A 253 14.20 1.20 13.78
CA SER A 253 15.14 1.17 14.91
C SER A 253 16.50 0.60 14.49
N ASP A 254 16.51 -0.46 13.68
CA ASP A 254 17.75 -1.07 13.17
C ASP A 254 18.49 -0.10 12.22
N LEU A 255 17.76 0.65 11.38
CA LEU A 255 18.30 1.67 10.48
C LEU A 255 18.81 2.92 11.23
N ARG A 256 18.19 3.22 12.37
CA ARG A 256 18.35 4.44 13.17
C ARG A 256 18.14 4.12 14.66
N PRO A 257 19.19 3.66 15.38
CA PRO A 257 19.11 3.22 16.78
C PRO A 257 18.65 4.28 17.79
N ALA A 258 18.59 5.55 17.39
CA ALA A 258 18.07 6.64 18.21
C ALA A 258 16.54 6.60 18.38
N PHE A 259 15.81 5.79 17.58
CA PHE A 259 14.38 5.61 17.73
C PHE A 259 14.08 4.31 18.48
N VAL A 260 13.66 4.43 19.74
CA VAL A 260 13.16 3.29 20.52
C VAL A 260 11.66 3.20 20.30
N PHE A 261 11.24 2.22 19.50
CA PHE A 261 9.83 1.87 19.35
C PHE A 261 9.55 0.57 20.10
N GLY A 262 8.38 0.44 20.70
CA GLY A 262 7.91 -0.87 21.18
C GLY A 262 7.73 -1.85 20.01
N ASP A 263 8.01 -3.13 20.24
CA ASP A 263 7.76 -4.20 19.26
C ASP A 263 6.24 -4.36 19.09
N ILE A 264 5.69 -3.76 18.04
CA ILE A 264 4.37 -4.11 17.52
C ILE A 264 4.62 -5.05 16.35
N GLU A 265 4.28 -6.33 16.52
CA GLU A 265 4.31 -7.32 15.44
C GLU A 265 3.18 -7.08 14.43
N HIS A 266 3.22 -7.76 13.29
CA HIS A 266 2.11 -7.76 12.34
C HIS A 266 0.88 -8.41 12.98
N GLN A 267 -0.30 -7.86 12.71
CA GLN A 267 -1.54 -8.24 13.38
C GLN A 267 -2.71 -8.31 12.41
N GLN A 268 -3.61 -9.27 12.62
CA GLN A 268 -4.99 -9.17 12.16
C GLN A 268 -5.78 -8.39 13.22
N ARG A 269 -6.59 -7.43 12.77
CA ARG A 269 -7.34 -6.50 13.62
C ARG A 269 -8.77 -6.39 13.10
N PRO A 270 -9.78 -6.19 13.97
CA PRO A 270 -11.13 -5.86 13.53
C PRO A 270 -11.10 -4.58 12.71
N LEU A 271 -12.00 -4.45 11.73
CA LEU A 271 -12.11 -3.27 10.87
C LEU A 271 -12.29 -2.01 11.71
N ALA A 272 -13.10 -2.05 12.78
CA ALA A 272 -13.28 -0.93 13.71
C ALA A 272 -11.95 -0.39 14.29
N ALA A 273 -10.97 -1.27 14.54
CA ALA A 273 -9.64 -0.86 14.99
C ALA A 273 -8.82 -0.22 13.88
N ILE A 274 -8.94 -0.72 12.64
CA ILE A 274 -8.32 -0.10 11.47
C ILE A 274 -8.92 1.29 11.22
N GLU A 275 -10.24 1.43 11.33
CA GLU A 275 -10.96 2.69 11.18
C GLU A 275 -10.48 3.76 12.17
N GLU A 276 -10.33 3.38 13.45
CA GLU A 276 -9.82 4.28 14.50
C GLU A 276 -8.37 4.72 14.23
N LEU A 277 -7.49 3.75 13.92
CA LEU A 277 -6.07 4.01 13.65
C LEU A 277 -5.87 4.84 12.37
N ALA A 278 -6.64 4.55 11.33
CA ALA A 278 -6.53 5.21 10.03
C ALA A 278 -7.26 6.56 9.99
N GLY A 279 -8.26 6.79 10.85
CA GLY A 279 -9.09 8.00 10.86
C GLY A 279 -10.12 8.06 9.73
N LEU A 280 -10.56 6.92 9.23
CA LEU A 280 -11.53 6.74 8.14
C LEU A 280 -12.48 5.58 8.45
N SER A 281 -13.54 5.37 7.66
CA SER A 281 -14.47 4.25 7.83
C SER A 281 -14.80 3.49 6.55
N PHE A 282 -15.27 2.25 6.70
CA PHE A 282 -15.75 1.34 5.65
C PHE A 282 -17.22 0.98 5.90
N PRO A 283 -18.18 1.89 5.65
CA PRO A 283 -19.58 1.67 6.01
C PRO A 283 -20.17 0.38 5.41
N ASP A 284 -19.79 0.05 4.18
CA ASP A 284 -20.30 -1.11 3.45
C ASP A 284 -19.73 -2.46 3.96
N LEU A 285 -18.71 -2.42 4.81
CA LEU A 285 -18.00 -3.59 5.34
C LEU A 285 -18.18 -3.81 6.85
N ALA A 286 -18.76 -2.86 7.59
CA ALA A 286 -18.84 -2.91 9.06
C ALA A 286 -19.51 -4.20 9.61
N GLY A 287 -20.54 -4.72 8.92
CA GLY A 287 -21.21 -5.97 9.28
C GLY A 287 -20.66 -7.22 8.59
N ARG A 288 -19.55 -7.08 7.86
CA ARG A 288 -18.94 -8.13 7.01
C ARG A 288 -17.53 -8.49 7.45
N ASP A 289 -17.05 -7.87 8.52
CA ASP A 289 -15.76 -8.18 9.13
C ASP A 289 -15.72 -9.64 9.62
N VAL A 290 -14.70 -10.39 9.24
CA VAL A 290 -14.45 -11.76 9.74
C VAL A 290 -14.20 -11.79 11.25
N LEU A 291 -13.84 -10.66 11.85
CA LEU A 291 -13.71 -10.47 13.29
C LEU A 291 -14.88 -9.67 13.89
N ALA A 292 -16.03 -9.61 13.22
CA ALA A 292 -17.21 -8.92 13.73
C ALA A 292 -17.56 -9.36 15.16
N GLY A 293 -17.74 -8.40 16.06
CA GLY A 293 -18.02 -8.62 17.48
C GLY A 293 -16.78 -8.68 18.39
N ALA A 294 -15.56 -8.74 17.83
CA ALA A 294 -14.35 -8.51 18.60
C ALA A 294 -14.24 -7.05 19.04
N GLY A 295 -13.72 -6.82 20.25
CA GLY A 295 -13.44 -5.46 20.73
C GLY A 295 -12.33 -4.78 19.93
N VAL A 296 -12.33 -3.44 19.89
CA VAL A 296 -11.34 -2.63 19.14
C VAL A 296 -9.89 -2.91 19.54
N ASP A 297 -9.67 -3.39 20.77
CA ASP A 297 -8.35 -3.76 21.29
C ASP A 297 -7.87 -5.14 20.83
N PHE A 298 -8.73 -5.98 20.24
CA PHE A 298 -8.39 -7.32 19.78
C PHE A 298 -7.26 -7.27 18.73
N ALA A 299 -6.21 -8.06 18.94
CA ALA A 299 -5.10 -8.20 18.02
C ALA A 299 -4.67 -9.67 17.96
N ALA A 300 -4.80 -10.30 16.81
CA ALA A 300 -4.20 -11.60 16.56
C ALA A 300 -2.83 -11.39 15.92
N ALA A 301 -1.75 -11.84 16.58
CA ALA A 301 -0.41 -11.76 16.02
C ALA A 301 -0.31 -12.65 14.78
N LEU A 302 0.24 -12.10 13.70
CA LEU A 302 0.49 -12.83 12.45
C LEU A 302 1.98 -13.09 12.34
N ARG A 303 2.36 -14.36 12.27
CA ARG A 303 3.73 -14.81 11.97
C ARG A 303 3.77 -15.44 10.58
N ASP A 304 2.67 -16.07 10.20
CA ASP A 304 2.44 -16.77 8.94
C ASP A 304 1.03 -16.45 8.40
N VAL A 305 0.81 -16.62 7.10
CA VAL A 305 -0.50 -16.38 6.47
C VAL A 305 -1.55 -17.40 6.94
N ARG A 306 -1.12 -18.58 7.43
CA ARG A 306 -1.98 -19.58 8.06
C ARG A 306 -2.55 -19.15 9.41
N ASP A 307 -2.05 -18.06 9.99
CA ASP A 307 -2.57 -17.49 11.24
C ASP A 307 -3.82 -16.61 10.99
N ILE A 308 -4.18 -16.34 9.73
CA ILE A 308 -5.32 -15.50 9.36
C ILE A 308 -6.63 -16.23 9.67
N MET A 309 -7.51 -15.56 10.41
CA MET A 309 -8.87 -16.03 10.73
C MET A 309 -9.84 -15.51 9.66
N LEU A 310 -10.60 -16.38 9.00
CA LEU A 310 -11.54 -16.01 7.92
C LEU A 310 -13.01 -16.38 8.22
N ALA A 311 -13.30 -16.70 9.49
CA ALA A 311 -14.49 -17.39 10.03
C ALA A 311 -14.33 -18.92 10.12
#